data_AF-A0A9D2AHW9-F1
#
_entry.id   AF-A0A9D2AHW9-F1
#
_cell.length_a   1.000
_cell.length_b   1.000
_cell.length_c   1.000
_cell.angle_alpha   90.00
_cell.angle_beta   90.00
_cell.angle_gamma   90.00
#
_symmetry.space_group_name_H-M   'P 1'
#
loop_
_entity.id
_entity.type
_entity.pdbx_description
1 polymer ?
#
loop_
_entity_poly.entity_id
_entity_poly.type
_entity_poly.pdbx_seq_one_letter_code
_entity_poly.pdbx_strand_id
1 'polypeptide(L)'
;MPVLPDQIGTLAVFAGAGEYPRLVLEGARRAGVRVVCLALKGSAPKGLEELCELCVRFRIGAVERIRDFLCAQKVTHLMMAGQIRPSSIYTLWPDAMARRLLAGLDRRNAHTIFGTICTELARIGITVLPATTFMEERVPGEGHLAGPAPTEAQLREADAGLVLAREIARLDIGQSVVVQGERLTCVEAFKGTNECLQSGGHRGAPVTLCKVTKPGHDMRFDVPCIGLSTIRNCLDAGVNHIAIEADRTIIFQREEVLRLCRDHGITLHARRVPSGGPTLREPGHMASDLEHARFIAEQIERLGIGHSAIVCDGVVIAVEDPDGPEKCLARAGAYMKRLRFARLLNWLGNLLLGRRCAPPAPMVMGGTDALHLTPELRRCARRAGVQLPE
;
A
#
# COMPACT_ATOMS: atom_id res chain seq x y z
N MET A 1 6.37 0.70 -24.32
CA MET A 1 7.84 0.85 -24.35
C MET A 1 8.22 1.84 -23.26
N PRO A 2 9.36 1.65 -22.57
CA PRO A 2 9.84 2.64 -21.62
C PRO A 2 10.03 3.98 -22.34
N VAL A 3 9.58 5.08 -21.73
CA VAL A 3 9.84 6.43 -22.24
C VAL A 3 11.33 6.70 -22.06
N LEU A 4 12.03 6.97 -23.15
CA LEU A 4 13.46 7.24 -23.10
C LEU A 4 13.70 8.65 -22.54
N PRO A 5 14.80 8.89 -21.78
CA PRO A 5 15.07 10.20 -21.18
C PRO A 5 15.04 11.38 -22.15
N ASP A 6 15.51 11.17 -23.39
CA ASP A 6 15.51 12.15 -24.48
C ASP A 6 14.10 12.52 -25.00
N GLN A 7 13.09 11.69 -24.72
CA GLN A 7 11.68 11.96 -25.02
C GLN A 7 11.01 12.82 -23.94
N ILE A 8 11.68 13.05 -22.81
CA ILE A 8 11.14 13.79 -21.67
C ILE A 8 11.59 15.25 -21.77
N GLY A 9 10.72 16.13 -22.27
CA GLY A 9 11.04 17.56 -22.39
C GLY A 9 11.25 18.25 -21.03
N THR A 10 10.32 18.08 -20.11
CA THR A 10 10.44 18.54 -18.71
C THR A 10 9.63 17.61 -17.81
N LEU A 11 10.27 17.14 -16.74
CA LEU A 11 9.70 16.25 -15.74
C LEU A 11 9.31 17.03 -14.48
N ALA A 12 8.06 16.90 -14.05
CA ALA A 12 7.64 17.31 -12.72
C ALA A 12 7.67 16.12 -11.75
N VAL A 13 8.25 16.30 -10.57
CA VAL A 13 8.16 15.33 -9.47
C VAL A 13 7.19 15.86 -8.42
N PHE A 14 6.04 15.20 -8.27
CA PHE A 14 5.13 15.43 -7.16
C PHE A 14 5.68 14.71 -5.92
N ALA A 15 6.25 15.49 -5.00
CA ALA A 15 7.03 14.99 -3.87
C ALA A 15 6.21 14.93 -2.58
N GLY A 16 5.89 13.72 -2.13
CA GLY A 16 5.37 13.37 -0.82
C GLY A 16 6.48 13.16 0.22
N ALA A 17 6.16 12.47 1.31
CA ALA A 17 7.09 12.16 2.39
C ALA A 17 8.05 11.00 2.04
N GLY A 18 9.15 10.91 2.79
CA GLY A 18 10.16 9.86 2.65
C GLY A 18 11.29 10.25 1.70
N GLU A 19 12.24 9.36 1.49
CA GLU A 19 13.42 9.63 0.65
C GLU A 19 13.14 9.53 -0.86
N TYR A 20 12.05 8.87 -1.24
CA TYR A 20 11.78 8.50 -2.62
C TYR A 20 11.78 9.69 -3.59
N PRO A 21 11.21 10.88 -3.27
CA PRO A 21 11.35 12.05 -4.12
C PRO A 21 12.80 12.44 -4.43
N ARG A 22 13.69 12.37 -3.42
CA ARG A 22 15.11 12.67 -3.59
C ARG A 22 15.75 11.72 -4.60
N LEU A 23 15.46 10.42 -4.47
CA LEU A 23 16.00 9.38 -5.35
C LEU A 23 15.53 9.56 -6.81
N VAL A 24 14.26 9.91 -7.02
CA VAL A 24 13.74 10.18 -8.37
C VAL A 24 14.42 11.41 -8.99
N LEU A 25 14.56 12.50 -8.22
CA LEU A 25 15.24 13.71 -8.70
C LEU A 25 16.70 13.44 -9.07
N GLU A 26 17.43 12.67 -8.24
CA GLU A 26 18.81 12.27 -8.52
C GLU A 26 18.90 11.38 -9.77
N GLY A 27 18.01 10.40 -9.91
CA GLY A 27 17.95 9.52 -11.08
C GLY A 27 17.66 10.29 -12.37
N ALA A 28 16.66 11.17 -12.36
CA ALA A 28 16.30 12.00 -13.51
C ALA A 28 17.43 12.97 -13.90
N ARG A 29 18.09 13.59 -12.92
CA ARG A 29 19.24 14.47 -13.16
C ARG A 29 20.43 13.71 -13.76
N ARG A 30 20.74 12.50 -13.25
CA ARG A 30 21.77 11.62 -13.84
C ARG A 30 21.47 11.28 -15.31
N ALA A 31 20.19 11.12 -15.63
CA ALA A 31 19.72 10.87 -16.99
C ALA A 31 19.67 12.13 -17.88
N GLY A 32 20.11 13.29 -17.39
CA GLY A 32 20.13 14.55 -18.15
C GLY A 32 18.76 15.20 -18.36
N VAL A 33 17.74 14.77 -17.60
CA VAL A 33 16.37 15.27 -17.73
C VAL A 33 16.19 16.54 -16.92
N ARG A 34 15.58 17.55 -17.55
CA ARG A 34 15.16 18.79 -16.91
C ARG A 34 14.08 18.51 -15.86
N VAL A 35 14.28 18.93 -14.61
CA VAL A 35 13.38 18.58 -13.48
C VAL A 35 12.86 19.79 -12.71
N VAL A 36 11.56 19.76 -12.41
CA VAL A 36 10.88 20.66 -11.47
C VAL A 36 10.21 19.86 -10.36
N CYS A 37 10.17 20.38 -9.14
CA CYS A 37 9.63 19.71 -7.97
C CYS A 37 8.36 20.41 -7.45
N LEU A 38 7.29 19.64 -7.29
CA LEU A 38 6.05 20.02 -6.63
C LEU A 38 6.04 19.41 -5.22
N ALA A 39 6.58 20.12 -4.23
CA ALA A 39 6.76 19.58 -2.89
C ALA A 39 5.52 19.72 -2.00
N LEU A 40 5.00 18.62 -1.44
CA LEU A 40 3.87 18.65 -0.54
C LEU A 40 4.25 19.32 0.79
N LYS A 41 3.59 20.45 1.10
CA LYS A 41 3.83 21.25 2.31
C LYS A 41 3.60 20.40 3.56
N GLY A 42 4.57 20.44 4.49
CA GLY A 42 4.53 19.69 5.75
C GLY A 42 4.80 18.19 5.64
N SER A 43 5.02 17.65 4.43
CA SER A 43 5.30 16.22 4.21
C SER A 43 6.60 15.98 3.47
N ALA A 44 6.86 16.73 2.40
CA ALA A 44 8.05 16.58 1.58
C ALA A 44 9.33 16.91 2.37
N PRO A 45 10.44 16.16 2.14
CA PRO A 45 11.74 16.48 2.71
C PRO A 45 12.19 17.92 2.45
N LYS A 46 13.16 18.37 3.26
CA LYS A 46 13.93 19.59 2.99
C LYS A 46 15.08 19.27 2.03
N GLY A 47 15.60 20.27 1.32
CA GLY A 47 16.77 20.13 0.45
C GLY A 47 16.47 19.57 -0.95
N LEU A 48 15.19 19.37 -1.30
CA LEU A 48 14.81 18.99 -2.66
C LEU A 48 15.10 20.11 -3.67
N GLU A 49 15.14 21.35 -3.18
CA GLU A 49 15.47 22.56 -3.93
C GLU A 49 16.87 22.47 -4.58
N GLU A 50 17.80 21.70 -4.02
CA GLU A 50 19.17 21.53 -4.53
C GLU A 50 19.26 20.55 -5.71
N LEU A 51 18.21 19.76 -5.92
CA LEU A 51 18.15 18.66 -6.89
C LEU A 51 17.29 18.97 -8.12
N CYS A 52 16.68 20.15 -8.18
CA CYS A 52 15.85 20.56 -9.30
C CYS A 52 16.00 22.05 -9.62
N GLU A 53 15.65 22.45 -10.83
CA GLU A 53 15.76 23.87 -11.23
C GLU A 53 14.75 24.76 -10.51
N LEU A 54 13.58 24.20 -10.21
CA LEU A 54 12.51 24.91 -9.53
C LEU A 54 11.75 23.97 -8.61
N CYS A 55 11.71 24.33 -7.32
CA CYS A 55 10.92 23.64 -6.31
C CYS A 55 9.85 24.59 -5.78
N VAL A 56 8.57 24.20 -5.92
CA VAL A 56 7.45 24.97 -5.37
C VAL A 56 6.68 24.09 -4.40
N ARG A 57 6.36 24.66 -3.23
CA ARG A 57 5.61 23.94 -2.20
C ARG A 57 4.10 24.14 -2.36
N PHE A 58 3.35 23.04 -2.38
CA PHE A 58 1.89 23.04 -2.52
C PHE A 58 1.22 22.44 -1.30
N ARG A 59 0.04 22.94 -0.97
CA ARG A 59 -0.85 22.27 -0.02
C ARG A 59 -1.57 21.11 -0.71
N ILE A 60 -2.00 20.12 0.06
CA ILE A 60 -2.86 19.06 -0.47
C ILE A 60 -4.18 19.68 -1.01
N GLY A 61 -4.69 19.13 -2.11
CA GLY A 61 -5.94 19.60 -2.74
C GLY A 61 -5.83 20.90 -3.55
N ALA A 62 -4.63 21.40 -3.84
CA ALA A 62 -4.40 22.55 -4.74
C ALA A 62 -4.22 22.10 -6.20
N VAL A 63 -5.15 21.29 -6.71
CA VAL A 63 -5.05 20.66 -8.03
C VAL A 63 -5.03 21.68 -9.17
N GLU A 64 -5.85 22.73 -9.09
CA GLU A 64 -5.91 23.81 -10.07
C GLU A 64 -4.58 24.58 -10.14
N ARG A 65 -4.04 24.94 -8.99
CA ARG A 65 -2.76 25.64 -8.91
C ARG A 65 -1.60 24.78 -9.41
N ILE A 66 -1.64 23.48 -9.15
CA ILE A 66 -0.65 22.53 -9.69
C ILE A 66 -0.76 22.48 -11.21
N ARG A 67 -1.96 22.35 -11.77
CA ARG A 67 -2.20 22.39 -13.22
C ARG A 67 -1.60 23.65 -13.85
N ASP A 68 -1.90 24.83 -13.30
CA ASP A 68 -1.43 26.11 -13.85
C ASP A 68 0.10 26.20 -13.83
N PHE A 69 0.72 25.73 -12.75
CA PHE A 69 2.18 25.64 -12.65
C PHE A 69 2.76 24.70 -13.72
N LEU A 70 2.18 23.51 -13.88
CA LEU A 70 2.64 22.53 -14.86
C LEU A 70 2.60 23.09 -16.29
N CYS A 71 1.51 23.76 -16.66
CA CYS A 71 1.38 24.44 -17.95
C CYS A 71 2.41 25.56 -18.12
N ALA A 72 2.59 26.41 -17.10
CA ALA A 72 3.55 27.51 -17.15
C ALA A 72 5.00 27.04 -17.31
N GLN A 73 5.35 25.90 -16.70
CA GLN A 73 6.67 25.28 -16.81
C GLN A 73 6.85 24.39 -18.05
N LYS A 74 5.81 24.29 -18.90
CA LYS A 74 5.77 23.43 -20.09
C LYS A 74 6.13 21.97 -19.75
N VAL A 75 5.62 21.50 -18.62
CA VAL A 75 5.83 20.11 -18.19
C VAL A 75 5.16 19.18 -19.17
N THR A 76 5.88 18.14 -19.57
CA THR A 76 5.40 17.08 -20.47
C THR A 76 5.16 15.77 -19.74
N HIS A 77 5.89 15.55 -18.64
CA HIS A 77 5.86 14.31 -17.90
C HIS A 77 5.80 14.57 -16.40
N LEU A 78 5.13 13.70 -15.65
CA LEU A 78 5.03 13.81 -14.20
C LEU A 78 5.29 12.46 -13.53
N MET A 79 6.01 12.48 -12.41
CA MET A 79 6.14 11.33 -11.51
C MET A 79 5.58 11.67 -10.14
N MET A 80 4.87 10.72 -9.53
CA MET A 80 4.44 10.80 -8.13
C MET A 80 5.41 10.01 -7.27
N ALA A 81 6.08 10.68 -6.33
CA ALA A 81 7.08 10.05 -5.49
C ALA A 81 6.81 10.39 -4.02
N GLY A 82 6.88 9.39 -3.16
CA GLY A 82 6.75 9.53 -1.71
C GLY A 82 5.31 9.41 -1.20
N GLN A 83 5.20 9.25 0.13
CA GLN A 83 3.93 8.96 0.79
C GLN A 83 3.10 10.22 1.00
N ILE A 84 1.78 10.10 0.80
CA ILE A 84 0.81 11.07 1.35
C ILE A 84 0.38 10.54 2.71
N ARG A 85 0.69 11.28 3.77
CA ARG A 85 0.34 10.86 5.13
C ARG A 85 -1.18 10.87 5.29
N PRO A 86 -1.80 9.88 5.96
CA PRO A 86 -3.23 9.92 6.24
C PRO A 86 -3.67 11.19 6.96
N SER A 87 -2.82 11.73 7.84
CA SER A 87 -3.06 12.99 8.55
C SER A 87 -3.18 14.22 7.64
N SER A 88 -2.72 14.15 6.38
CA SER A 88 -2.86 15.25 5.42
C SER A 88 -4.33 15.57 5.12
N ILE A 89 -5.25 14.63 5.35
CA ILE A 89 -6.70 14.85 5.18
C ILE A 89 -7.24 15.96 6.08
N TYR A 90 -6.67 16.16 7.28
CA TYR A 90 -7.10 17.22 8.21
C TYR A 90 -6.73 18.63 7.71
N THR A 91 -5.75 18.71 6.82
CA THR A 91 -5.30 19.95 6.19
C THR A 91 -5.84 20.12 4.77
N LEU A 92 -6.74 19.22 4.33
CA LEU A 92 -7.28 19.21 2.98
C LEU A 92 -8.30 20.34 2.78
N TRP A 93 -7.92 21.32 1.97
CA TRP A 93 -8.78 22.41 1.52
C TRP A 93 -8.90 22.38 -0.01
N PRO A 94 -9.76 21.54 -0.59
CA PRO A 94 -9.77 21.33 -2.03
C PRO A 94 -10.18 22.61 -2.78
N ASP A 95 -9.41 22.99 -3.80
CA ASP A 95 -9.80 24.06 -4.73
C ASP A 95 -10.99 23.65 -5.62
N ALA A 96 -11.43 24.54 -6.52
CA ALA A 96 -12.61 24.29 -7.35
C ALA A 96 -12.45 23.03 -8.21
N MET A 97 -11.28 22.85 -8.83
CA MET A 97 -10.98 21.66 -9.61
C MET A 97 -10.97 20.39 -8.74
N ALA A 98 -10.26 20.40 -7.61
CA ALA A 98 -10.21 19.27 -6.70
C ALA A 98 -11.61 18.88 -6.21
N ARG A 99 -12.47 19.85 -5.89
CA ARG A 99 -13.87 19.60 -5.50
C ARG A 99 -14.66 18.95 -6.63
N ARG A 100 -14.53 19.44 -7.88
CA ARG A 100 -15.20 18.87 -9.05
C ARG A 100 -14.80 17.41 -9.26
N LEU A 101 -13.50 17.10 -9.20
CA LEU A 101 -13.00 15.74 -9.37
C LEU A 101 -13.51 14.82 -8.26
N LEU A 102 -13.42 15.23 -7.00
CA LEU A 102 -13.89 14.44 -5.86
C LEU A 102 -15.41 14.25 -5.81
N ALA A 103 -16.18 15.14 -6.46
CA ALA A 103 -17.63 15.02 -6.58
C ALA A 103 -18.06 14.00 -7.64
N GLY A 104 -17.24 13.79 -8.67
CA GLY A 104 -17.50 12.80 -9.73
C GLY A 104 -17.02 11.38 -9.43
N LEU A 105 -16.48 11.13 -8.23
CA LEU A 105 -16.00 9.81 -7.81
C LEU A 105 -17.10 9.04 -7.06
N ASP A 106 -17.42 7.83 -7.54
CA ASP A 106 -18.33 6.92 -6.85
C ASP A 106 -17.77 6.47 -5.49
N ARG A 107 -16.45 6.25 -5.43
CA ARG A 107 -15.71 5.92 -4.20
C ARG A 107 -14.42 6.72 -4.12
N ARG A 108 -14.09 7.20 -2.92
CA ARG A 108 -12.88 7.99 -2.67
C ARG A 108 -11.82 7.10 -2.01
N ASN A 109 -11.02 6.41 -2.82
CA ASN A 109 -9.84 5.67 -2.38
C ASN A 109 -8.60 6.13 -3.17
N ALA A 110 -7.41 5.67 -2.77
CA ALA A 110 -6.18 6.09 -3.43
C ALA A 110 -6.21 5.82 -4.94
N HIS A 111 -6.63 4.62 -5.35
CA HIS A 111 -6.67 4.23 -6.75
C HIS A 111 -7.59 5.11 -7.60
N THR A 112 -8.83 5.37 -7.16
CA THR A 112 -9.78 6.21 -7.91
C THR A 112 -9.33 7.66 -7.95
N ILE A 113 -8.82 8.19 -6.84
CA ILE A 113 -8.35 9.57 -6.75
C ILE A 113 -7.14 9.79 -7.68
N PHE A 114 -6.10 8.96 -7.58
CA PHE A 114 -4.91 9.09 -8.42
C PHE A 114 -5.21 8.77 -9.88
N GLY A 115 -6.08 7.79 -10.17
CA GLY A 115 -6.54 7.48 -11.51
C GLY A 115 -7.21 8.67 -12.19
N THR A 116 -8.15 9.34 -11.51
CA THR A 116 -8.80 10.55 -12.05
C THR A 116 -7.82 11.70 -12.23
N ILE A 117 -6.87 11.90 -11.30
CA ILE A 117 -5.80 12.91 -11.47
C ILE A 117 -4.98 12.61 -12.72
N CYS A 118 -4.58 11.35 -12.93
CA CYS A 118 -3.83 10.96 -14.13
C CYS A 118 -4.61 11.24 -15.42
N THR A 119 -5.91 10.98 -15.43
CA THR A 119 -6.78 11.27 -16.59
C THR A 119 -6.87 12.77 -16.87
N GLU A 120 -7.00 13.61 -15.85
CA GLU A 120 -7.04 15.07 -16.04
C GLU A 120 -5.69 15.64 -16.50
N LEU A 121 -4.57 15.11 -16.00
CA LEU A 121 -3.23 15.47 -16.47
C LEU A 121 -3.02 15.07 -17.94
N ALA A 122 -3.48 13.88 -18.33
CA ALA A 122 -3.38 13.43 -19.72
C ALA A 122 -4.16 14.35 -20.69
N ARG A 123 -5.31 14.90 -20.28
CA ARG A 123 -6.10 15.84 -21.10
C ARG A 123 -5.38 17.15 -21.42
N ILE A 124 -4.39 17.53 -20.62
CA ILE A 124 -3.57 18.72 -20.85
C ILE A 124 -2.19 18.36 -21.44
N GLY A 125 -2.02 17.14 -21.94
CA GLY A 125 -0.79 16.69 -22.59
C GLY A 125 0.33 16.29 -21.63
N ILE A 126 0.02 16.00 -20.36
CA ILE A 126 1.01 15.56 -19.37
C ILE A 126 0.91 14.05 -19.17
N THR A 127 1.99 13.35 -19.49
CA THR A 127 2.10 11.90 -19.29
C THR A 127 2.61 11.59 -17.88
N VAL A 128 1.79 10.91 -17.08
CA VAL A 128 2.25 10.40 -15.78
C VAL A 128 3.06 9.13 -15.99
N LEU A 129 4.32 9.15 -15.57
CA LEU A 129 5.27 8.05 -15.71
C LEU A 129 5.12 7.02 -14.58
N PRO A 130 5.50 5.74 -14.83
CA PRO A 130 5.63 4.74 -13.78
C PRO A 130 6.55 5.22 -12.64
N ALA A 131 6.24 4.86 -11.41
CA ALA A 131 7.04 5.17 -10.23
C ALA A 131 8.42 4.47 -10.29
N THR A 132 8.58 3.43 -11.10
CA THR A 132 9.87 2.75 -11.30
C THR A 132 10.81 3.49 -12.25
N THR A 133 10.37 4.52 -12.98
CA THR A 133 11.25 5.28 -13.89
C THR A 133 12.36 5.99 -13.12
N PHE A 134 13.60 5.93 -13.61
CA PHE A 134 14.82 6.42 -12.93
C PHE A 134 15.19 5.68 -11.64
N MET A 135 14.52 4.55 -11.37
CA MET A 135 14.75 3.69 -10.21
C MET A 135 15.20 2.29 -10.64
N GLU A 136 15.66 2.11 -11.88
CA GLU A 136 15.97 0.81 -12.48
C GLU A 136 17.04 0.06 -11.67
N GLU A 137 18.07 0.75 -11.19
CA GLU A 137 19.11 0.19 -10.29
C GLU A 137 18.57 -0.31 -8.94
N ARG A 138 17.35 0.11 -8.57
CA ARG A 138 16.68 -0.18 -7.29
C ARG A 138 15.52 -1.15 -7.44
N VAL A 139 15.19 -1.56 -8.66
CA VAL A 139 14.16 -2.55 -8.96
C VAL A 139 14.89 -3.84 -9.38
N PRO A 140 15.03 -4.83 -8.49
CA PRO A 140 15.75 -6.05 -8.82
C PRO A 140 14.98 -6.90 -9.82
N GLY A 141 15.71 -7.43 -10.80
CA GLY A 141 15.26 -8.59 -11.56
C GLY A 141 15.29 -9.86 -10.72
N GLU A 142 14.86 -10.96 -11.33
CA GLU A 142 14.79 -12.26 -10.68
C GLU A 142 16.18 -12.78 -10.25
N GLY A 143 16.28 -13.27 -9.01
CA GLY A 143 17.50 -13.85 -8.46
C GLY A 143 17.74 -13.54 -6.98
N HIS A 144 18.77 -14.18 -6.43
CA HIS A 144 19.26 -13.95 -5.07
C HIS A 144 19.96 -12.60 -4.98
N LEU A 145 19.61 -11.80 -3.97
CA LEU A 145 20.13 -10.44 -3.81
C LEU A 145 21.15 -10.32 -2.68
N ALA A 146 20.88 -10.92 -1.51
CA ALA A 146 21.76 -10.86 -0.34
C ALA A 146 21.44 -11.93 0.70
N GLY A 147 22.42 -12.19 1.57
CA GLY A 147 22.32 -13.19 2.62
C GLY A 147 22.83 -14.57 2.18
N PRO A 148 22.50 -15.61 2.96
CA PRO A 148 22.70 -16.99 2.54
C PRO A 148 21.92 -17.29 1.26
N ALA A 149 22.45 -18.17 0.41
CA ALA A 149 21.70 -18.60 -0.76
C ALA A 149 20.42 -19.35 -0.34
N PRO A 150 19.27 -19.09 -0.99
CA PRO A 150 18.02 -19.79 -0.66
C PRO A 150 18.16 -21.28 -0.94
N THR A 151 17.68 -22.11 -0.02
CA THR A 151 17.53 -23.55 -0.23
C THR A 151 16.34 -23.86 -1.13
N GLU A 152 16.31 -25.04 -1.74
CA GLU A 152 15.16 -25.52 -2.53
C GLU A 152 13.84 -25.50 -1.74
N ALA A 153 13.88 -25.77 -0.43
CA ALA A 153 12.71 -25.68 0.43
C ALA A 153 12.22 -24.24 0.57
N GLN A 154 13.13 -23.29 0.79
CA GLN A 154 12.79 -21.86 0.86
C GLN A 154 12.27 -21.31 -0.46
N LEU A 155 12.79 -21.80 -1.60
CA LEU A 155 12.29 -21.42 -2.91
C LEU A 155 10.83 -21.88 -3.12
N ARG A 156 10.50 -23.13 -2.76
CA ARG A 156 9.12 -23.64 -2.81
C ARG A 156 8.19 -22.89 -1.86
N GLU A 157 8.65 -22.61 -0.65
CA GLU A 157 7.92 -21.80 0.33
C GLU A 157 7.64 -20.39 -0.20
N ALA A 158 8.64 -19.74 -0.81
CA ALA A 158 8.45 -18.45 -1.45
C ALA A 158 7.49 -18.52 -2.63
N ASP A 159 7.54 -19.58 -3.45
CA ASP A 159 6.59 -19.77 -4.56
C ASP A 159 5.15 -19.83 -4.08
N ALA A 160 4.87 -20.67 -3.08
CA ALA A 160 3.54 -20.78 -2.49
C ALA A 160 3.10 -19.45 -1.84
N GLY A 161 4.00 -18.81 -1.08
CA GLY A 161 3.71 -17.55 -0.41
C GLY A 161 3.50 -16.38 -1.36
N LEU A 162 4.22 -16.30 -2.48
CA LEU A 162 4.03 -15.24 -3.50
C LEU A 162 2.72 -15.43 -4.26
N VAL A 163 2.33 -16.67 -4.59
CA VAL A 163 1.00 -16.96 -5.17
C VAL A 163 -0.10 -16.53 -4.20
N LEU A 164 0.06 -16.86 -2.91
CA LEU A 164 -0.90 -16.48 -1.88
C LEU A 164 -0.99 -14.96 -1.70
N ALA A 165 0.14 -14.27 -1.60
CA ALA A 165 0.22 -12.82 -1.49
C ALA A 165 -0.46 -12.12 -2.68
N ARG A 166 -0.32 -12.68 -3.89
CA ARG A 166 -0.94 -12.13 -5.11
C ARG A 166 -2.46 -12.15 -5.02
N GLU A 167 -3.03 -13.24 -4.53
CA GLU A 167 -4.48 -13.36 -4.39
C GLU A 167 -5.02 -12.54 -3.22
N ILE A 168 -4.27 -12.40 -2.12
CA ILE A 168 -4.59 -11.43 -1.06
C ILE A 168 -4.59 -9.98 -1.60
N ALA A 169 -3.59 -9.62 -2.41
CA ALA A 169 -3.50 -8.31 -3.02
C ALA A 169 -4.63 -8.05 -4.03
N ARG A 170 -5.06 -9.09 -4.75
CA ARG A 170 -6.23 -9.04 -5.65
C ARG A 170 -7.50 -8.61 -4.90
N LEU A 171 -7.65 -9.02 -3.64
CA LEU A 171 -8.79 -8.69 -2.79
C LEU A 171 -8.71 -7.30 -2.13
N ASP A 172 -7.68 -6.50 -2.42
CA ASP A 172 -7.43 -5.22 -1.73
C ASP A 172 -7.29 -5.35 -0.20
N ILE A 173 -6.81 -6.51 0.28
CA ILE A 173 -6.55 -6.74 1.70
C ILE A 173 -5.18 -6.15 2.08
N GLY A 174 -4.13 -6.58 1.38
CA GLY A 174 -2.75 -6.15 1.60
C GLY A 174 -1.80 -6.76 0.57
N GLN A 175 -0.50 -6.45 0.65
CA GLN A 175 0.49 -6.83 -0.37
C GLN A 175 1.48 -7.89 0.12
N SER A 176 1.41 -8.27 1.39
CA SER A 176 2.37 -9.16 2.01
C SER A 176 1.69 -10.28 2.80
N VAL A 177 2.33 -11.44 2.83
CA VAL A 177 1.99 -12.55 3.74
C VAL A 177 3.26 -13.06 4.39
N VAL A 178 3.11 -13.70 5.55
CA VAL A 178 4.17 -14.47 6.17
C VAL A 178 3.78 -15.94 6.11
N VAL A 179 4.72 -16.79 5.70
CA VAL A 179 4.52 -18.24 5.57
C VAL A 179 5.62 -19.00 6.32
N GLN A 180 5.30 -20.24 6.68
CA GLN A 180 6.20 -21.22 7.25
C GLN A 180 5.95 -22.57 6.58
N GLY A 181 6.92 -23.08 5.84
CA GLY A 181 6.68 -24.13 4.85
C GLY A 181 5.64 -23.66 3.83
N GLU A 182 4.60 -24.46 3.61
CA GLU A 182 3.47 -24.09 2.76
C GLU A 182 2.28 -23.51 3.55
N ARG A 183 2.46 -23.30 4.87
CA ARG A 183 1.40 -22.80 5.76
C ARG A 183 1.49 -21.29 5.90
N LEU A 184 0.37 -20.61 5.68
CA LEU A 184 0.19 -19.20 6.03
C LEU A 184 0.29 -19.02 7.56
N THR A 185 1.03 -17.99 8.01
CA THR A 185 1.04 -17.59 9.42
C THR A 185 0.28 -16.27 9.62
N CYS A 186 0.43 -15.31 8.71
CA CYS A 186 -0.26 -14.03 8.81
C CYS A 186 -0.45 -13.36 7.44
N VAL A 187 -1.53 -12.58 7.32
CA VAL A 187 -1.86 -11.77 6.15
C VAL A 187 -1.73 -10.29 6.50
N GLU A 188 -1.03 -9.52 5.66
CA GLU A 188 -1.08 -8.06 5.74
C GLU A 188 -2.48 -7.56 5.44
N ALA A 189 -3.02 -6.73 6.31
CA ALA A 189 -4.25 -5.98 6.08
C ALA A 189 -3.99 -4.47 6.26
N PHE A 190 -5.03 -3.69 6.58
CA PHE A 190 -4.95 -2.23 6.69
C PHE A 190 -3.80 -1.68 7.55
N LYS A 191 -3.43 -2.37 8.65
CA LYS A 191 -2.33 -1.92 9.54
C LYS A 191 -0.96 -1.90 8.87
N GLY A 192 -0.79 -2.63 7.77
CA GLY A 192 0.44 -2.72 7.00
C GLY A 192 1.43 -3.77 7.53
N THR A 193 2.52 -3.90 6.78
CA THR A 193 3.51 -4.99 6.88
C THR A 193 4.08 -5.18 8.28
N ASN A 194 4.24 -4.10 9.07
CA ASN A 194 4.86 -4.20 10.39
C ASN A 194 4.04 -5.03 11.38
N GLU A 195 2.71 -4.91 11.35
CA GLU A 195 1.87 -5.70 12.24
C GLU A 195 1.74 -7.15 11.75
N CYS A 196 1.71 -7.36 10.43
CA CYS A 196 1.82 -8.68 9.83
C CYS A 196 3.09 -9.41 10.28
N LEU A 197 4.24 -8.72 10.31
CA LEU A 197 5.49 -9.27 10.80
C LEU A 197 5.46 -9.58 12.31
N GLN A 198 4.87 -8.70 13.13
CA GLN A 198 4.77 -8.93 14.57
C GLN A 198 3.88 -10.13 14.93
N SER A 199 2.81 -10.35 14.15
CA SER A 199 1.84 -11.42 14.37
C SER A 199 2.27 -12.74 13.73
N GLY A 200 2.84 -12.70 12.51
CA GLY A 200 3.24 -13.88 11.74
C GLY A 200 4.70 -14.31 11.93
N GLY A 201 5.53 -13.45 12.51
CA GLY A 201 6.92 -13.75 12.82
C GLY A 201 7.07 -14.76 13.96
N HIS A 202 8.08 -15.63 13.88
CA HIS A 202 8.33 -16.63 14.90
C HIS A 202 9.82 -16.73 15.25
N ARG A 203 10.19 -16.27 16.45
CA ARG A 203 11.54 -16.45 17.00
C ARG A 203 11.73 -17.92 17.41
N GLY A 204 12.31 -18.72 16.53
CA GLY A 204 12.59 -20.14 16.78
C GLY A 204 12.36 -21.07 15.60
N ALA A 205 11.70 -20.57 14.53
CA ALA A 205 11.52 -21.33 13.30
C ALA A 205 11.66 -20.41 12.08
N PRO A 206 12.23 -20.90 10.97
CA PRO A 206 12.35 -20.13 9.74
C PRO A 206 10.96 -19.75 9.21
N VAL A 207 10.79 -18.49 8.83
CA VAL A 207 9.58 -17.99 8.16
C VAL A 207 9.96 -17.07 7.01
N THR A 208 9.15 -17.08 5.96
CA THR A 208 9.34 -16.23 4.77
C THR A 208 8.30 -15.12 4.73
N LEU A 209 8.77 -13.87 4.59
CA LEU A 209 7.94 -12.74 4.17
C LEU A 209 7.84 -12.74 2.64
N CYS A 210 6.64 -12.85 2.09
CA CYS A 210 6.37 -12.73 0.67
C CYS A 210 5.65 -11.41 0.39
N LYS A 211 6.18 -10.58 -0.49
CA LYS A 211 5.59 -9.27 -0.85
C LYS A 211 5.47 -9.11 -2.37
N VAL A 212 4.29 -8.72 -2.82
CA VAL A 212 3.94 -8.62 -4.24
C VAL A 212 3.26 -7.31 -4.57
N THR A 213 3.08 -7.09 -5.86
CA THR A 213 2.21 -6.04 -6.40
C THR A 213 0.84 -6.63 -6.70
N LYS A 214 -0.22 -5.83 -6.48
CA LYS A 214 -1.57 -6.24 -6.87
C LYS A 214 -1.61 -6.53 -8.39
N PRO A 215 -2.28 -7.60 -8.84
CA PRO A 215 -2.52 -7.83 -10.26
C PRO A 215 -3.19 -6.62 -10.93
N GLY A 216 -2.67 -6.19 -12.09
CA GLY A 216 -3.22 -5.03 -12.80
C GLY A 216 -2.98 -3.69 -12.09
N HIS A 217 -2.15 -3.64 -11.05
CA HIS A 217 -1.85 -2.41 -10.33
C HIS A 217 -1.26 -1.35 -11.25
N ASP A 218 -1.73 -0.12 -11.07
CA ASP A 218 -1.23 1.02 -11.80
C ASP A 218 0.14 1.42 -11.26
N MET A 219 1.20 1.04 -11.97
CA MET A 219 2.59 1.29 -11.57
C MET A 219 2.98 2.78 -11.50
N ARG A 220 2.07 3.72 -11.80
CA ARG A 220 2.31 5.17 -11.68
C ARG A 220 2.25 5.67 -10.24
N PHE A 221 1.62 4.92 -9.33
CA PHE A 221 1.48 5.28 -7.93
C PHE A 221 1.40 4.03 -7.06
N ASP A 222 1.67 4.16 -5.76
CA ASP A 222 1.52 3.08 -4.76
C ASP A 222 2.32 1.79 -5.03
N VAL A 223 3.47 1.92 -5.72
CA VAL A 223 4.36 0.79 -6.02
C VAL A 223 4.93 0.18 -4.74
N PRO A 224 4.93 -1.17 -4.60
CA PRO A 224 5.49 -1.83 -3.42
C PRO A 224 6.97 -1.51 -3.21
N CYS A 225 7.31 -1.26 -1.95
CA CYS A 225 8.69 -0.94 -1.56
C CYS A 225 9.13 -1.75 -0.34
N ILE A 226 10.44 -1.99 -0.25
CA ILE A 226 11.14 -2.41 0.96
C ILE A 226 12.31 -1.45 1.25
N GLY A 227 12.70 -1.34 2.52
CA GLY A 227 13.84 -0.53 2.95
C GLY A 227 14.37 -0.99 4.29
N LEU A 228 15.26 -0.20 4.90
CA LEU A 228 15.90 -0.56 6.17
C LEU A 228 14.91 -0.86 7.30
N SER A 229 13.80 -0.13 7.37
CA SER A 229 12.76 -0.39 8.36
C SER A 229 12.14 -1.78 8.18
N THR A 230 11.87 -2.20 6.94
CA THR A 230 11.33 -3.54 6.64
C THR A 230 12.29 -4.62 7.12
N ILE A 231 13.59 -4.50 6.81
CA ILE A 231 14.58 -5.51 7.20
C ILE A 231 14.73 -5.57 8.73
N ARG A 232 14.77 -4.41 9.41
CA ARG A 232 14.80 -4.38 10.89
C ARG A 232 13.56 -5.03 11.51
N ASN A 233 12.38 -4.76 10.96
CA ASN A 233 11.15 -5.38 11.45
C ASN A 233 11.15 -6.89 11.19
N CYS A 234 11.73 -7.35 10.07
CA CYS A 234 11.93 -8.78 9.79
C CYS A 234 12.84 -9.41 10.85
N LEU A 235 13.96 -8.77 11.19
CA LEU A 235 14.86 -9.23 12.26
C LEU A 235 14.15 -9.33 13.61
N ASP A 236 13.42 -8.29 13.99
CA ASP A 236 12.69 -8.25 15.26
C ASP A 236 11.63 -9.37 15.33
N ALA A 237 11.00 -9.67 14.19
CA ALA A 237 9.99 -10.71 14.02
C ALA A 237 10.56 -12.14 13.87
N GLY A 238 11.88 -12.30 13.69
CA GLY A 238 12.49 -13.62 13.44
C GLY A 238 12.32 -14.13 12.01
N VAL A 239 12.00 -13.25 11.05
CA VAL A 239 11.97 -13.57 9.62
C VAL A 239 13.40 -13.72 9.11
N ASN A 240 13.68 -14.83 8.42
CA ASN A 240 15.01 -15.13 7.90
C ASN A 240 15.05 -15.29 6.37
N HIS A 241 13.89 -15.24 5.71
CA HIS A 241 13.80 -15.21 4.26
C HIS A 241 12.77 -14.16 3.81
N ILE A 242 13.13 -13.37 2.81
CA ILE A 242 12.29 -12.34 2.23
C ILE A 242 12.24 -12.57 0.73
N ALA A 243 11.05 -12.84 0.21
CA ALA A 243 10.76 -12.97 -1.20
C ALA A 243 9.93 -11.77 -1.67
N ILE A 244 10.46 -11.03 -2.64
CA ILE A 244 9.77 -9.91 -3.28
C ILE A 244 9.49 -10.21 -4.74
N GLU A 245 8.42 -9.63 -5.30
CA GLU A 245 8.15 -9.75 -6.72
C GLU A 245 9.22 -9.03 -7.55
N ALA A 246 9.86 -9.78 -8.45
CA ALA A 246 10.86 -9.28 -9.39
C ALA A 246 10.27 -8.23 -10.34
N ASP A 247 11.10 -7.25 -10.73
CA ASP A 247 10.75 -6.16 -11.66
C ASP A 247 9.62 -5.22 -11.19
N ARG A 248 9.12 -5.42 -9.96
CA ARG A 248 7.91 -4.76 -9.45
C ARG A 248 8.09 -4.07 -8.09
N THR A 249 9.10 -4.48 -7.32
CA THR A 249 9.35 -3.96 -5.96
C THR A 249 10.56 -3.03 -5.93
N ILE A 250 10.44 -1.85 -5.33
CA ILE A 250 11.56 -0.92 -5.15
C ILE A 250 12.31 -1.21 -3.85
N ILE A 251 13.65 -1.28 -3.91
CA ILE A 251 14.51 -1.36 -2.73
C ILE A 251 15.12 0.02 -2.42
N PHE A 252 14.62 0.64 -1.35
CA PHE A 252 15.24 1.83 -0.77
C PHE A 252 16.49 1.47 0.03
N GLN A 253 17.47 2.38 0.07
CA GLN A 253 18.81 2.13 0.66
C GLN A 253 19.39 0.76 0.26
N ARG A 254 19.38 0.45 -1.04
CA ARG A 254 19.74 -0.86 -1.58
C ARG A 254 21.00 -1.42 -0.94
N GLU A 255 22.11 -0.68 -0.98
CA GLU A 255 23.39 -1.17 -0.45
C GLU A 255 23.33 -1.48 1.04
N GLU A 256 22.70 -0.61 1.83
CA GLU A 256 22.54 -0.83 3.27
C GLU A 256 21.57 -1.98 3.58
N VAL A 257 20.51 -2.16 2.80
CA VAL A 257 19.59 -3.31 2.90
C VAL A 257 20.34 -4.60 2.62
N LEU A 258 21.07 -4.67 1.50
CA LEU A 258 21.84 -5.86 1.14
C LEU A 258 22.91 -6.18 2.17
N ARG A 259 23.59 -5.16 2.71
CA ARG A 259 24.56 -5.33 3.80
C ARG A 259 23.89 -5.86 5.07
N LEU A 260 22.78 -5.24 5.49
CA LEU A 260 22.06 -5.66 6.70
C LEU A 260 21.58 -7.11 6.61
N CYS A 261 21.08 -7.53 5.44
CA CYS A 261 20.72 -8.92 5.17
C CYS A 261 21.91 -9.88 5.30
N ARG A 262 23.08 -9.53 4.73
CA ARG A 262 24.31 -10.33 4.86
C ARG A 262 24.75 -10.44 6.31
N ASP A 263 24.80 -9.32 7.03
CA ASP A 263 25.30 -9.24 8.41
C ASP A 263 24.45 -10.06 9.39
N HIS A 264 23.15 -10.21 9.11
CA HIS A 264 22.21 -10.91 9.99
C HIS A 264 21.69 -12.24 9.43
N GLY A 265 22.23 -12.71 8.30
CA GLY A 265 21.84 -13.98 7.71
C GLY A 265 20.40 -14.03 7.17
N ILE A 266 19.80 -12.89 6.82
CA ILE A 266 18.50 -12.86 6.13
C ILE A 266 18.73 -13.11 4.64
N THR A 267 18.10 -14.14 4.10
CA THR A 267 18.05 -14.38 2.65
C THR A 267 17.07 -13.39 2.02
N LEU A 268 17.53 -12.53 1.11
CA LEU A 268 16.69 -11.64 0.32
C LEU A 268 16.75 -12.06 -1.15
N HIS A 269 15.58 -12.28 -1.73
CA HIS A 269 15.42 -12.86 -3.06
C HIS A 269 14.28 -12.16 -3.81
N ALA A 270 14.50 -11.86 -5.10
CA ALA A 270 13.48 -11.38 -6.01
C ALA A 270 13.05 -12.52 -6.93
N ARG A 271 11.74 -12.76 -7.06
CA ARG A 271 11.20 -13.87 -7.86
C ARG A 271 10.01 -13.43 -8.69
N ARG A 272 9.85 -14.00 -9.87
CA ARG A 272 8.57 -13.89 -10.58
C ARG A 272 7.52 -14.69 -9.82
N VAL A 273 6.31 -14.15 -9.68
CA VAL A 273 5.22 -14.93 -9.08
C VAL A 273 4.88 -16.07 -10.04
N PRO A 274 4.91 -17.35 -9.59
CA PRO A 274 4.54 -18.48 -10.43
C PRO A 274 3.16 -18.29 -11.07
N SER A 275 3.04 -18.73 -12.32
CA SER A 275 1.74 -18.85 -12.99
C SER A 275 0.99 -20.07 -12.44
N GLY A 276 -0.34 -19.95 -12.31
CA GLY A 276 -1.19 -21.00 -11.74
C GLY A 276 -1.60 -20.74 -10.28
N GLY A 277 -2.30 -21.71 -9.70
CA GLY A 277 -2.94 -21.61 -8.38
C GLY A 277 -4.41 -21.16 -8.45
N PRO A 278 -5.13 -21.17 -7.32
CA PRO A 278 -6.49 -20.65 -7.24
C PRO A 278 -6.49 -19.16 -7.62
N THR A 279 -7.38 -18.75 -8.52
CA THR A 279 -7.60 -17.34 -8.84
C THR A 279 -8.87 -16.88 -8.13
N LEU A 280 -8.73 -15.89 -7.25
CA LEU A 280 -9.87 -15.30 -6.55
C LEU A 280 -10.60 -14.30 -7.43
N ARG A 281 -11.84 -13.99 -7.05
CA ARG A 281 -12.60 -12.92 -7.70
C ARG A 281 -12.20 -11.58 -7.10
N GLU A 282 -11.98 -10.59 -7.95
CA GLU A 282 -11.77 -9.21 -7.49
C GLU A 282 -13.05 -8.64 -6.86
N PRO A 283 -12.96 -7.82 -5.82
CA PRO A 283 -14.11 -7.14 -5.25
C PRO A 283 -14.75 -6.20 -6.29
N GLY A 284 -16.02 -6.45 -6.61
CA GLY A 284 -16.83 -5.54 -7.41
C GLY A 284 -17.35 -4.34 -6.60
N HIS A 285 -18.37 -3.67 -7.13
CA HIS A 285 -19.15 -2.72 -6.34
C HIS A 285 -19.97 -3.48 -5.28
N MET A 286 -19.76 -3.18 -4.01
CA MET A 286 -20.49 -3.77 -2.87
C MET A 286 -21.45 -2.72 -2.30
N ALA A 287 -22.70 -3.12 -2.04
CA ALA A 287 -23.73 -2.22 -1.52
C ALA A 287 -23.54 -1.87 -0.04
N SER A 288 -22.82 -2.71 0.71
CA SER A 288 -22.54 -2.48 2.14
C SER A 288 -21.21 -3.06 2.61
N ASP A 289 -20.72 -2.58 3.76
CA ASP A 289 -19.53 -3.15 4.42
C ASP A 289 -19.75 -4.61 4.83
N LEU A 290 -20.97 -5.00 5.20
CA LEU A 290 -21.30 -6.39 5.54
C LEU A 290 -21.18 -7.31 4.32
N GLU A 291 -21.75 -6.89 3.18
CA GLU A 291 -21.64 -7.62 1.92
C GLU A 291 -20.17 -7.75 1.49
N HIS A 292 -19.42 -6.66 1.59
CA HIS A 292 -17.99 -6.68 1.30
C HIS A 292 -17.24 -7.65 2.24
N ALA A 293 -17.52 -7.62 3.54
CA ALA A 293 -16.88 -8.50 4.51
C ALA A 293 -17.21 -9.99 4.25
N ARG A 294 -18.45 -10.32 3.89
CA ARG A 294 -18.86 -11.67 3.50
C ARG A 294 -18.17 -12.14 2.22
N PHE A 295 -18.13 -11.27 1.20
CA PHE A 295 -17.41 -11.57 -0.04
C PHE A 295 -15.94 -11.89 0.22
N ILE A 296 -15.26 -11.07 1.03
CA ILE A 296 -13.86 -11.31 1.39
C ILE A 296 -13.72 -12.62 2.16
N ALA A 297 -14.59 -12.89 3.13
CA ALA A 297 -14.61 -14.14 3.89
C ALA A 297 -14.73 -15.38 2.98
N GLU A 298 -15.65 -15.36 2.01
CA GLU A 298 -15.79 -16.43 1.01
C GLU A 298 -14.52 -16.62 0.17
N GLN A 299 -13.84 -15.53 -0.21
CA GLN A 299 -12.64 -15.65 -1.03
C GLN A 299 -11.43 -16.17 -0.22
N ILE A 300 -11.25 -15.75 1.02
CA ILE A 300 -10.14 -16.23 1.87
C ILE A 300 -10.37 -17.67 2.36
N GLU A 301 -11.63 -18.11 2.52
CA GLU A 301 -11.98 -19.50 2.84
C GLU A 301 -11.54 -20.46 1.72
N ARG A 302 -11.69 -20.05 0.46
CA ARG A 302 -11.21 -20.83 -0.70
C ARG A 302 -9.70 -21.03 -0.75
N LEU A 303 -8.96 -20.18 -0.02
CA LEU A 303 -7.51 -20.30 0.16
C LEU A 303 -7.14 -21.06 1.44
N GLY A 304 -8.12 -21.52 2.24
CA GLY A 304 -7.88 -22.17 3.52
C GLY A 304 -7.29 -21.24 4.59
N ILE A 305 -7.53 -19.92 4.48
CA ILE A 305 -6.93 -18.92 5.38
C ILE A 305 -7.76 -18.73 6.65
N GLY A 306 -9.07 -18.59 6.50
CA GLY A 306 -10.00 -18.27 7.59
C GLY A 306 -11.42 -18.05 7.05
N HIS A 307 -12.36 -17.77 7.95
CA HIS A 307 -13.79 -17.73 7.63
C HIS A 307 -14.44 -16.37 7.84
N SER A 308 -13.65 -15.34 8.17
CA SER A 308 -14.19 -14.02 8.49
C SER A 308 -13.29 -12.84 8.12
N ALA A 309 -13.91 -11.70 7.90
CA ALA A 309 -13.25 -10.44 7.59
C ALA A 309 -13.98 -9.27 8.27
N ILE A 310 -13.26 -8.19 8.51
CA ILE A 310 -13.78 -6.96 9.13
C ILE A 310 -13.56 -5.81 8.15
N VAL A 311 -14.65 -5.13 7.79
CA VAL A 311 -14.66 -4.01 6.84
C VAL A 311 -15.18 -2.75 7.52
N CYS A 312 -14.65 -1.59 7.11
CA CYS A 312 -15.15 -0.29 7.52
C CYS A 312 -14.93 0.75 6.42
N ASP A 313 -15.99 1.48 6.05
CA ASP A 313 -15.99 2.47 4.96
C ASP A 313 -15.49 1.88 3.63
N GLY A 314 -15.84 0.62 3.35
CA GLY A 314 -15.42 -0.13 2.17
C GLY A 314 -13.99 -0.64 2.20
N VAL A 315 -13.25 -0.45 3.28
CA VAL A 315 -11.84 -0.87 3.43
C VAL A 315 -11.75 -2.11 4.31
N VAL A 316 -10.99 -3.12 3.87
CA VAL A 316 -10.72 -4.32 4.67
C VAL A 316 -9.75 -3.99 5.80
N ILE A 317 -10.24 -4.01 7.03
CA ILE A 317 -9.49 -3.64 8.24
C ILE A 317 -8.64 -4.80 8.74
N ALA A 318 -9.22 -5.99 8.76
CA ALA A 318 -8.56 -7.22 9.17
C ALA A 318 -9.25 -8.42 8.50
N VAL A 319 -8.49 -9.48 8.27
CA VAL A 319 -9.00 -10.80 7.90
C VAL A 319 -8.59 -11.80 8.95
N GLU A 320 -9.41 -12.83 9.11
CA GLU A 320 -9.02 -14.02 9.87
C GLU A 320 -7.82 -14.68 9.23
N ASP A 321 -6.96 -15.22 10.07
CA ASP A 321 -5.79 -16.02 9.75
C ASP A 321 -5.77 -17.21 10.72
N PRO A 322 -4.78 -18.13 10.65
CA PRO A 322 -4.78 -19.35 11.47
C PRO A 322 -4.78 -19.15 12.99
N ASP A 323 -4.65 -17.90 13.44
CA ASP A 323 -4.78 -17.48 14.83
C ASP A 323 -6.23 -17.32 15.31
N GLY A 324 -7.20 -17.39 14.39
CA GLY A 324 -8.63 -17.42 14.67
C GLY A 324 -9.31 -16.03 14.71
N PRO A 325 -10.66 -16.03 14.76
CA PRO A 325 -11.47 -14.83 14.61
C PRO A 325 -11.36 -13.87 15.81
N GLU A 326 -11.04 -14.33 17.01
CA GLU A 326 -10.81 -13.49 18.19
C GLU A 326 -9.57 -12.61 18.02
N LYS A 327 -8.47 -13.16 17.47
CA LYS A 327 -7.27 -12.36 17.18
C LYS A 327 -7.53 -11.39 16.05
N CYS A 328 -8.30 -11.77 15.03
CA CYS A 328 -8.77 -10.86 13.98
C CYS A 328 -9.50 -9.63 14.58
N LEU A 329 -10.44 -9.85 15.50
CA LEU A 329 -11.14 -8.78 16.23
C LEU A 329 -10.19 -7.93 17.08
N ALA A 330 -9.20 -8.53 17.75
CA ALA A 330 -8.21 -7.80 18.54
C ALA A 330 -7.36 -6.87 17.65
N ARG A 331 -6.93 -7.34 16.48
CA ARG A 331 -6.19 -6.55 15.49
C ARG A 331 -7.01 -5.33 15.03
N ALA A 332 -8.28 -5.54 14.68
CA ALA A 332 -9.19 -4.47 14.28
C ALA A 332 -9.50 -3.49 15.43
N GLY A 333 -9.72 -3.98 16.65
CA GLY A 333 -10.00 -3.15 17.82
C GLY A 333 -8.84 -2.23 18.22
N ALA A 334 -7.59 -2.72 18.10
CA ALA A 334 -6.39 -1.91 18.33
C ALA A 334 -6.29 -0.73 17.36
N TYR A 335 -6.82 -0.88 16.14
CA TYR A 335 -6.85 0.16 15.12
C TYR A 335 -7.94 1.21 15.41
N MET A 336 -9.17 0.81 15.72
CA MET A 336 -10.27 1.76 15.98
C MET A 336 -9.98 2.77 17.07
N LYS A 337 -9.27 2.38 18.13
CA LYS A 337 -8.90 3.30 19.22
C LYS A 337 -8.15 4.54 18.73
N ARG A 338 -7.38 4.43 17.64
CA ARG A 338 -6.59 5.55 17.08
C ARG A 338 -7.40 6.48 16.17
N LEU A 339 -8.49 6.00 15.58
CA LEU A 339 -9.24 6.75 14.55
C LEU A 339 -10.61 7.23 14.97
N ARG A 340 -11.20 6.67 16.03
CA ARG A 340 -12.52 7.09 16.50
C ARG A 340 -12.61 8.60 16.71
N PHE A 341 -11.61 9.17 17.37
CA PHE A 341 -11.58 10.61 17.65
C PHE A 341 -11.45 11.43 16.36
N ALA A 342 -10.55 11.03 15.47
CA ALA A 342 -10.33 11.65 14.17
C ALA A 342 -11.57 11.63 13.26
N ARG A 343 -12.23 10.47 13.12
CA ARG A 343 -13.44 10.31 12.31
C ARG A 343 -14.59 11.13 12.88
N LEU A 344 -14.73 11.15 14.21
CA LEU A 344 -15.74 11.96 14.90
C LEU A 344 -15.51 13.46 14.70
N LEU A 345 -14.28 13.94 14.88
CA LEU A 345 -13.91 15.35 14.64
C LEU A 345 -14.16 15.77 13.18
N ASN A 346 -13.80 14.92 12.23
CA ASN A 346 -14.04 15.20 10.81
C ASN A 346 -15.54 15.25 10.50
N TRP A 347 -16.33 14.33 11.06
CA TRP A 347 -17.79 14.36 10.93
C TRP A 347 -18.39 15.62 11.55
N LEU A 348 -18.04 15.95 12.81
CA LEU A 348 -18.48 17.17 13.49
C LEU A 348 -18.08 18.43 12.70
N GLY A 349 -16.86 18.49 12.18
CA GLY A 349 -16.40 19.60 11.34
C GLY A 349 -17.21 19.75 10.06
N ASN A 350 -17.53 18.64 9.38
CA ASN A 350 -18.39 18.68 8.19
C ASN A 350 -19.83 19.09 8.55
N LEU A 351 -20.36 18.63 9.69
CA LEU A 351 -21.67 19.01 10.20
C LEU A 351 -21.75 20.52 10.49
N LEU A 352 -20.74 21.07 11.18
CA LEU A 352 -20.61 22.51 11.48
C LEU A 352 -20.48 23.37 10.21
N LEU A 353 -19.91 22.81 9.14
CA LEU A 353 -19.83 23.45 7.82
C LEU A 353 -21.12 23.29 6.98
N GLY A 354 -22.21 22.82 7.59
CA GLY A 354 -23.52 22.65 6.93
C GLY A 354 -23.56 21.53 5.89
N ARG A 355 -22.57 20.62 5.89
CA ARG A 355 -22.50 19.51 4.93
C ARG A 355 -23.33 18.34 5.44
N ARG A 356 -24.18 17.79 4.57
CA ARG A 356 -24.83 16.49 4.82
C ARG A 356 -23.76 15.40 4.84
N CYS A 357 -23.51 14.82 6.00
CA CYS A 357 -22.60 13.68 6.16
C CYS A 357 -23.15 12.70 7.19
N ALA A 358 -23.12 11.41 6.85
CA ALA A 358 -23.52 10.35 7.76
C ALA A 358 -22.50 10.24 8.92
N PRO A 359 -22.95 9.86 10.13
CA PRO A 359 -22.02 9.57 11.22
C PRO A 359 -21.03 8.46 10.81
N PRO A 360 -19.85 8.40 11.43
CA PRO A 360 -18.84 7.39 11.09
C PRO A 360 -19.42 5.97 11.18
N ALA A 361 -19.32 5.21 10.09
CA ALA A 361 -19.81 3.83 10.08
C ALA A 361 -19.04 2.97 11.10
N PRO A 362 -19.73 2.05 11.79
CA PRO A 362 -19.08 1.06 12.64
C PRO A 362 -18.22 0.11 11.79
N MET A 363 -17.26 -0.56 12.42
CA MET A 363 -16.64 -1.71 11.77
C MET A 363 -17.63 -2.87 11.77
N VAL A 364 -17.72 -3.59 10.66
CA VAL A 364 -18.61 -4.74 10.52
C VAL A 364 -17.79 -5.99 10.22
N MET A 365 -18.06 -7.05 10.97
CA MET A 365 -17.54 -8.39 10.68
C MET A 365 -18.53 -9.12 9.78
N GLY A 366 -18.01 -9.76 8.74
CA GLY A 366 -18.73 -10.73 7.93
C GLY A 366 -18.00 -12.07 7.98
N GLY A 367 -18.71 -13.15 7.73
CA GLY A 367 -18.13 -14.48 7.68
C GLY A 367 -18.94 -15.43 6.81
N THR A 368 -18.34 -16.58 6.53
CA THR A 368 -19.01 -17.72 5.88
C THR A 368 -19.84 -18.50 6.88
N ASP A 369 -20.52 -19.57 6.43
CA ASP A 369 -21.32 -20.43 7.31
C ASP A 369 -20.48 -21.14 8.38
N ALA A 370 -19.15 -21.20 8.20
CA ALA A 370 -18.20 -21.75 9.17
C ALA A 370 -17.88 -20.78 10.33
N LEU A 371 -18.28 -19.50 10.25
CA LEU A 371 -18.06 -18.55 11.34
C LEU A 371 -19.06 -18.79 12.49
N HIS A 372 -18.60 -19.42 13.56
CA HIS A 372 -19.42 -19.63 14.75
C HIS A 372 -19.38 -18.44 15.72
N LEU A 373 -20.55 -17.81 15.95
CA LEU A 373 -20.70 -16.65 16.84
C LEU A 373 -20.79 -17.04 18.33
N THR A 374 -19.70 -17.55 18.88
CA THR A 374 -19.60 -17.97 20.29
C THR A 374 -19.80 -16.79 21.26
N PRO A 375 -20.19 -17.05 22.54
CA PRO A 375 -20.29 -15.99 23.55
C PRO A 375 -18.98 -15.23 23.77
N GLU A 376 -17.84 -15.89 23.60
CA GLU A 376 -16.52 -15.28 23.68
C GLU A 376 -16.27 -14.35 22.49
N LEU A 377 -16.52 -14.82 21.27
CA LEU A 377 -16.39 -13.99 20.07
C LEU A 377 -17.27 -12.74 20.15
N ARG A 378 -18.52 -12.88 20.60
CA ARG A 378 -19.44 -11.74 20.85
C ARG A 378 -18.87 -10.76 21.89
N ARG A 379 -18.17 -11.24 22.92
CA ARG A 379 -17.48 -10.40 23.91
C ARG A 379 -16.29 -9.67 23.31
N CYS A 380 -15.48 -10.36 22.49
CA CYS A 380 -14.35 -9.78 21.77
C CYS A 380 -14.82 -8.69 20.81
N ALA A 381 -15.90 -8.92 20.06
CA ALA A 381 -16.46 -7.97 19.11
C ALA A 381 -16.93 -6.68 19.80
N ARG A 382 -17.66 -6.80 20.92
CA ARG A 382 -18.06 -5.64 21.73
C ARG A 382 -16.86 -4.84 22.23
N ARG A 383 -15.79 -5.49 22.70
CA ARG A 383 -14.56 -4.82 23.15
C ARG A 383 -13.82 -4.12 22.00
N ALA A 384 -13.83 -4.72 20.81
CA ALA A 384 -13.21 -4.17 19.61
C ALA A 384 -14.03 -3.04 18.97
N GLY A 385 -15.31 -2.90 19.32
CA GLY A 385 -16.24 -1.98 18.67
C GLY A 385 -16.62 -2.43 17.25
N VAL A 386 -16.73 -3.75 17.06
CA VAL A 386 -17.10 -4.40 15.80
C VAL A 386 -18.53 -4.93 15.91
N GLN A 387 -19.36 -4.62 14.92
CA GLN A 387 -20.68 -5.20 14.76
C GLN A 387 -20.56 -6.59 14.13
N LEU A 388 -21.26 -7.55 14.72
CA LEU A 388 -21.40 -8.89 14.17
C LEU A 388 -22.65 -8.96 13.29
N PRO A 389 -22.72 -9.88 12.33
CA PRO A 389 -23.96 -10.13 11.60
C PRO A 389 -25.02 -10.64 12.58
N GLU A 390 -26.30 -10.31 12.30
CA GLU A 390 -27.46 -10.75 13.09
C GLU A 390 -27.60 -12.27 13.09
#